data_AF-A0A924BQ66-F1
#
_entry.id   AF-A0A924BQ66-F1
#
_cell.length_a   1.000
_cell.length_b   1.000
_cell.length_c   1.000
_cell.angle_alpha   90.00
_cell.angle_beta   90.00
_cell.angle_gamma   90.00
#
_symmetry.space_group_name_H-M   'P 1'
#
loop_
_entity.id
_entity.type
_entity.pdbx_description
1 polymer ?
#
loop_
_entity_poly.entity_id
_entity_poly.type
_entity_poly.pdbx_seq_one_letter_code
_entity_poly.pdbx_strand_id
1 'polypeptide(L)'
;MHKPRIRWFLLALLGLATFGLGLIRYDYVLNFIDSSFPFFLPRNTAEQVAYPLNLSDLSNSLLHDPRWLSTFFYMIYPALGTCIAVYLIFQKKSYFQLTLLFYGTGIILLILMVLCSILLQEYTKGYALAQYFKKIYQEPYASLLLLGSFYWDRKNRSLKSEI
;
A
#
# COMPACT_ATOMS: atom_id res chain seq x y z
N MET A 1 10.35 21.40 18.10
CA MET A 1 9.80 21.98 16.86
C MET A 1 10.75 21.66 15.70
N HIS A 2 10.43 20.71 14.82
CA HIS A 2 11.28 20.47 13.63
C HIS A 2 11.25 21.68 12.67
N LYS A 3 12.43 22.17 12.29
CA LYS A 3 12.60 23.28 11.33
C LYS A 3 11.88 22.95 10.01
N PRO A 4 11.18 23.91 9.39
CA PRO A 4 10.39 23.68 8.17
C PRO A 4 11.20 23.05 7.03
N ARG A 5 12.49 23.41 6.91
CA ARG A 5 13.42 22.82 5.92
C ARG A 5 13.57 21.30 6.04
N ILE A 6 13.63 20.78 7.27
CA ILE A 6 13.75 19.34 7.51
C ILE A 6 12.50 18.60 7.03
N ARG A 7 11.31 19.20 7.20
CA ARG A 7 10.04 18.58 6.78
C ARG A 7 9.95 18.46 5.26
N TRP A 8 10.31 19.52 4.54
CA TRP A 8 10.33 19.50 3.08
C TRP A 8 11.36 18.51 2.53
N PHE A 9 12.52 18.43 3.17
CA PHE A 9 13.53 17.42 2.85
C PHE A 9 12.98 16.00 3.06
N LEU A 10 12.33 15.73 4.19
CA LEU A 10 11.72 14.42 4.47
C LEU A 10 10.61 14.07 3.47
N LEU A 11 9.77 15.04 3.09
CA LEU A 11 8.74 14.85 2.07
C LEU A 11 9.35 14.53 0.69
N ALA A 12 10.42 15.22 0.32
CA ALA A 12 11.13 14.94 -0.94
C ALA A 12 11.76 13.55 -0.93
N LEU A 13 12.42 13.16 0.17
CA LEU A 13 13.01 11.83 0.35
C LEU A 13 11.93 10.74 0.26
N LEU A 14 10.79 10.95 0.93
CA LEU A 14 9.65 10.03 0.90
C LEU A 14 9.07 9.89 -0.51
N GLY A 15 8.93 11.01 -1.23
CA GLY A 15 8.46 11.03 -2.62
C GLY A 15 9.40 10.25 -3.54
N LEU A 16 10.71 10.47 -3.43
CA LEU A 16 11.73 9.74 -4.19
C LEU A 16 11.72 8.25 -3.89
N ALA A 17 11.63 7.87 -2.61
CA ALA A 17 11.58 6.46 -2.21
C ALA A 17 10.31 5.77 -2.74
N THR A 18 9.16 6.47 -2.72
CA THR A 18 7.90 5.95 -3.24
C THR A 18 7.92 5.81 -4.76
N PHE A 19 8.50 6.79 -5.45
CA PHE A 19 8.66 6.73 -6.89
C PHE A 19 9.62 5.61 -7.32
N GLY A 20 10.78 5.50 -6.67
CA GLY A 20 11.76 4.46 -6.96
C GLY A 20 11.20 3.04 -6.73
N LEU A 21 10.51 2.82 -5.62
CA LEU A 21 9.82 1.55 -5.36
C LEU A 21 8.68 1.30 -6.34
N GLY A 22 8.00 2.36 -6.79
CA GLY A 22 6.99 2.31 -7.86
C GLY A 22 7.57 1.79 -9.16
N LEU A 23 8.74 2.28 -9.59
CA LEU A 23 9.44 1.82 -10.80
C LEU A 23 9.86 0.35 -10.68
N ILE A 24 10.53 -0.02 -9.58
CA ILE A 24 10.98 -1.39 -9.34
C ILE A 24 9.80 -2.38 -9.36
N ARG A 25 8.64 -1.98 -8.84
CA ARG A 25 7.44 -2.83 -8.76
C ARG A 25 6.94 -3.30 -10.12
N TYR A 26 7.16 -2.56 -11.20
CA TYR A 26 6.63 -2.94 -12.51
C TYR A 26 7.31 -4.21 -13.02
N ASP A 27 8.63 -4.26 -12.88
CA ASP A 27 9.45 -5.31 -13.49
C ASP A 27 9.91 -6.38 -12.49
N TYR A 28 9.87 -6.08 -11.18
CA TYR A 28 10.44 -6.93 -10.15
C TYR A 28 9.46 -7.31 -9.03
N VAL A 29 9.76 -8.45 -8.43
CA VAL A 29 9.20 -9.00 -7.19
C VAL A 29 10.33 -8.98 -6.16
N LEU A 30 10.02 -8.57 -4.94
CA LEU A 30 10.98 -8.53 -3.84
C LEU A 30 11.04 -9.90 -3.16
N ASN A 31 12.23 -10.50 -3.13
CA ASN A 31 12.47 -11.74 -2.43
C ASN A 31 13.04 -11.48 -1.03
N PHE A 32 12.15 -11.55 -0.04
CA PHE A 32 12.50 -11.38 1.37
C PHE A 32 12.81 -12.71 2.08
N ILE A 33 12.57 -13.84 1.41
CA ILE A 33 12.44 -15.15 2.07
C ILE A 33 13.69 -15.99 1.80
N ASP A 34 14.12 -16.05 0.54
CA ASP A 34 15.19 -16.95 0.15
C ASP A 34 16.49 -16.19 -0.14
N SER A 35 17.46 -16.31 0.76
CA SER A 35 18.80 -15.72 0.60
C SER A 35 19.62 -16.30 -0.55
N SER A 36 19.22 -17.45 -1.10
CA SER A 36 19.91 -18.10 -2.22
C SER A 36 19.60 -17.48 -3.58
N PHE A 37 18.52 -16.68 -3.67
CA PHE A 37 18.13 -15.95 -4.88
C PHE A 37 18.36 -14.45 -4.72
N PRO A 38 18.55 -13.70 -5.82
CA PRO A 38 18.66 -12.25 -5.76
C PRO A 38 17.40 -11.60 -5.16
N PHE A 39 17.60 -10.51 -4.43
CA PHE A 39 16.52 -9.74 -3.81
C PHE A 39 15.48 -9.21 -4.81
N PHE A 40 15.91 -8.91 -6.04
CA PHE A 40 15.03 -8.51 -7.14
C PHE A 40 14.83 -9.68 -8.11
N LEU A 41 13.64 -10.28 -8.07
CA LEU A 41 13.24 -11.34 -8.99
C LEU A 41 12.45 -10.73 -10.16
N PRO A 42 12.82 -10.98 -11.43
CA PRO A 42 12.03 -10.51 -12.57
C PRO A 42 10.62 -11.08 -12.52
N ARG A 43 9.60 -10.25 -12.72
CA ARG A 43 8.19 -10.66 -12.60
C ARG A 43 7.75 -11.64 -13.71
N ASN A 44 8.43 -11.63 -14.85
CA ASN A 44 8.12 -12.46 -16.03
C ASN A 44 8.81 -13.84 -16.01
N THR A 45 9.38 -14.29 -14.89
CA THR A 45 9.85 -15.67 -14.77
C THR A 45 8.68 -16.63 -14.94
N ALA A 46 8.82 -17.57 -15.88
CA ALA A 46 7.78 -18.41 -16.47
C ALA A 46 7.09 -19.41 -15.51
N GLU A 47 7.25 -19.26 -14.20
CA GLU A 47 6.53 -20.05 -13.22
C GLU A 47 5.12 -19.46 -13.04
N GLN A 48 4.22 -19.80 -13.96
CA GLN A 48 2.80 -19.90 -13.65
C GLN A 48 2.63 -21.10 -12.72
N VAL A 49 2.96 -20.92 -11.44
CA VAL A 49 2.63 -21.91 -10.41
C VAL A 49 1.11 -21.99 -10.38
N ALA A 50 0.57 -23.16 -10.71
CA ALA A 50 -0.84 -23.44 -10.59
C ALA A 50 -1.29 -23.07 -9.17
N TYR A 51 -2.36 -22.29 -9.04
CA TYR A 51 -2.85 -21.87 -7.72
C TYR A 51 -3.12 -23.12 -6.87
N PRO A 52 -2.59 -23.18 -5.63
CA PRO A 52 -2.87 -24.30 -4.75
C PRO A 52 -4.37 -24.38 -4.51
N LEU A 53 -4.95 -25.53 -4.87
CA LEU A 53 -6.39 -25.80 -4.75
C LEU A 53 -6.80 -26.16 -3.29
N ASN A 54 -5.80 -26.45 -2.44
CA ASN A 54 -5.97 -26.86 -1.05
C ASN A 54 -5.46 -25.79 -0.07
N LEU A 55 -6.12 -25.68 1.08
CA LEU A 55 -5.87 -24.63 2.09
C LEU A 55 -4.50 -24.76 2.78
N SER A 56 -3.98 -25.99 2.95
CA SER A 56 -2.64 -26.28 3.47
C SER A 56 -1.53 -25.84 2.52
N ASP A 57 -1.75 -26.02 1.22
CA ASP A 57 -0.78 -25.67 0.18
C ASP A 57 -0.81 -24.15 -0.06
N LEU A 58 -1.96 -23.52 0.19
CA LEU A 58 -2.13 -22.08 0.13
C LEU A 58 -1.43 -21.35 1.29
N SER A 59 -1.48 -21.85 2.52
CA SER A 59 -0.75 -21.21 3.63
C SER A 59 0.76 -21.28 3.42
N ASN A 60 1.27 -22.43 2.95
CA ASN A 60 2.66 -22.57 2.55
C ASN A 60 3.01 -21.65 1.37
N SER A 61 2.15 -21.58 0.35
CA SER A 61 2.36 -20.68 -0.79
C SER A 61 2.33 -19.20 -0.37
N LEU A 62 1.43 -18.77 0.51
CA LEU A 62 1.35 -17.38 0.98
C LEU A 62 2.59 -16.96 1.79
N LEU A 63 3.15 -17.88 2.58
CA LEU A 63 4.31 -17.62 3.44
C LEU A 63 5.64 -17.76 2.71
N HIS A 64 5.72 -18.62 1.70
CA HIS A 64 6.97 -18.95 1.00
C HIS A 64 7.07 -18.41 -0.43
N ASP A 65 5.97 -17.96 -1.06
CA ASP A 65 6.03 -17.29 -2.36
C ASP A 65 6.36 -15.79 -2.19
N PRO A 66 7.52 -15.33 -2.68
CA PRO A 66 7.93 -13.94 -2.58
C PRO A 66 6.96 -12.98 -3.28
N ARG A 67 6.13 -13.43 -4.23
CA ARG A 67 5.15 -12.60 -4.95
C ARG A 67 4.05 -12.07 -4.03
N TRP A 68 3.58 -12.87 -3.10
CA TRP A 68 2.55 -12.47 -2.13
C TRP A 68 3.12 -11.48 -1.14
N LEU A 69 4.27 -11.80 -0.54
CA LEU A 69 4.91 -10.95 0.46
C LEU A 69 5.35 -9.61 -0.14
N SER A 70 5.89 -9.63 -1.36
CA SER A 70 6.18 -8.42 -2.15
C SER A 70 4.92 -7.62 -2.46
N THR A 71 3.81 -8.27 -2.81
CA THR A 71 2.54 -7.57 -3.06
C THR A 71 2.01 -6.88 -1.81
N PHE A 72 2.04 -7.54 -0.64
CA PHE A 72 1.66 -6.93 0.63
C PHE A 72 2.58 -5.75 0.97
N PHE A 73 3.89 -5.90 0.80
CA PHE A 73 4.85 -4.81 1.00
C PHE A 73 4.52 -3.60 0.12
N TYR A 74 4.28 -3.82 -1.18
CA TYR A 74 3.92 -2.77 -2.12
C TYR A 74 2.53 -2.15 -1.90
N MET A 75 1.68 -2.76 -1.07
CA MET A 75 0.42 -2.16 -0.64
C MET A 75 0.59 -1.33 0.65
N ILE A 76 1.35 -1.85 1.61
CA ILE A 76 1.54 -1.21 2.92
C ILE A 76 2.47 0.01 2.81
N TYR A 77 3.54 -0.10 2.01
CA TYR A 77 4.55 0.94 1.91
C TYR A 77 3.98 2.29 1.43
N PRO A 78 3.21 2.38 0.32
CA PRO A 78 2.63 3.65 -0.12
C PRO A 78 1.62 4.22 0.90
N ALA A 79 0.83 3.35 1.54
CA ALA A 79 -0.13 3.76 2.57
C ALA A 79 0.56 4.43 3.77
N LEU A 80 1.64 3.80 4.28
CA LEU A 80 2.45 4.38 5.35
C LEU A 80 3.11 5.69 4.91
N GLY A 81 3.64 5.74 3.69
CA GLY A 81 4.17 6.96 3.09
C GLY A 81 3.15 8.09 3.11
N THR A 82 1.93 7.85 2.61
CA THR A 82 0.87 8.85 2.61
C THR A 82 0.49 9.30 4.03
N CYS A 83 0.42 8.38 5.00
CA CYS A 83 0.17 8.73 6.40
C CYS A 83 1.25 9.69 6.94
N ILE A 84 2.52 9.37 6.73
CA ILE A 84 3.65 10.20 7.15
C ILE A 84 3.60 11.56 6.44
N ALA A 85 3.33 11.58 5.14
CA ALA A 85 3.21 12.81 4.36
C ALA A 85 2.11 13.73 4.90
N VAL A 86 0.91 13.19 5.16
CA VAL A 86 -0.22 13.90 5.76
C VAL A 86 0.19 14.50 7.11
N TYR A 87 0.85 13.73 7.97
CA TYR A 87 1.31 14.22 9.26
C TYR A 87 2.34 15.35 9.12
N LEU A 88 3.31 15.21 8.22
CA LEU A 88 4.34 16.22 7.98
C LEU A 88 3.76 17.54 7.45
N ILE A 89 2.77 17.47 6.56
CA ILE A 89 2.11 18.62 5.93
C ILE A 89 1.20 19.36 6.92
N PHE A 90 0.30 18.64 7.57
CA PHE A 90 -0.76 19.24 8.37
C PHE A 90 -0.47 19.34 9.87
N GLN A 91 0.48 18.54 10.37
CA GLN A 91 0.87 18.50 11.79
C GLN A 91 -0.30 18.20 12.75
N LYS A 92 -1.32 17.48 12.27
CA LYS A 92 -2.48 17.08 13.05
C LYS A 92 -2.54 15.56 13.18
N LYS A 93 -2.58 15.06 14.42
CA LYS A 93 -2.70 13.62 14.73
C LYS A 93 -4.00 13.03 14.20
N SER A 94 -5.09 13.78 14.20
CA SER A 94 -6.39 13.30 13.70
C SER A 94 -6.37 13.00 12.20
N TYR A 95 -5.71 13.82 11.38
CA TYR A 95 -5.59 13.55 9.94
C TYR A 95 -4.71 12.32 9.66
N PHE A 96 -3.64 12.14 10.44
CA PHE A 96 -2.85 10.92 10.40
C PHE A 96 -3.70 9.68 10.74
N GLN A 97 -4.44 9.70 11.85
CA GLN A 97 -5.30 8.60 12.28
C GLN A 97 -6.39 8.28 11.26
N LEU A 98 -7.01 9.29 10.66
CA LEU A 98 -8.05 9.11 9.64
C LEU A 98 -7.48 8.53 8.35
N THR A 99 -6.30 8.97 7.93
CA THR A 99 -5.56 8.40 6.80
C THR A 99 -5.20 6.95 7.07
N LEU A 100 -4.67 6.65 8.26
CA LEU A 100 -4.33 5.30 8.68
C LEU A 100 -5.56 4.40 8.71
N LEU A 101 -6.69 4.90 9.24
CA LEU A 101 -7.95 4.18 9.24
C LEU A 101 -8.38 3.87 7.82
N PHE A 102 -8.44 4.87 6.93
CA PHE A 102 -8.84 4.69 5.53
C PHE A 102 -8.05 3.57 4.84
N TYR A 103 -6.72 3.61 4.91
CA TYR A 103 -5.87 2.58 4.32
C TYR A 103 -5.99 1.23 5.05
N GLY A 104 -6.08 1.25 6.38
CA GLY A 104 -6.23 0.05 7.21
C GLY A 104 -7.51 -0.71 6.89
N THR A 105 -8.65 -0.02 6.80
CA THR A 105 -9.93 -0.66 6.43
C THR A 105 -9.85 -1.28 5.05
N GLY A 106 -9.18 -0.61 4.10
CA GLY A 106 -8.92 -1.14 2.77
C GLY A 106 -8.16 -2.46 2.74
N ILE A 107 -7.07 -2.52 3.51
CA ILE A 107 -6.23 -3.71 3.62
C ILE A 107 -7.01 -4.85 4.30
N ILE A 108 -7.75 -4.56 5.37
CA ILE A 108 -8.58 -5.57 6.06
C ILE A 108 -9.65 -6.13 5.12
N LEU A 109 -10.36 -5.26 4.39
CA LEU A 109 -11.36 -5.68 3.41
C LEU A 109 -10.74 -6.56 2.32
N LEU A 110 -9.56 -6.19 1.81
CA LEU A 110 -8.84 -7.01 0.84
C LEU A 110 -8.54 -8.41 1.39
N ILE A 111 -7.98 -8.49 2.61
CA ILE A 111 -7.63 -9.77 3.24
C ILE A 111 -8.89 -10.62 3.41
N LEU A 112 -9.98 -10.04 3.92
CA LEU A 112 -11.25 -10.74 4.10
C LEU A 112 -11.83 -11.24 2.77
N MET A 113 -11.71 -10.46 1.69
CA MET A 113 -12.19 -10.86 0.37
C MET A 113 -11.34 -11.98 -0.23
N VAL A 114 -10.02 -11.93 -0.06
CA VAL A 114 -9.12 -13.04 -0.46
C VAL A 114 -9.48 -14.30 0.33
N LEU A 115 -9.64 -14.21 1.65
CA LEU A 115 -10.06 -15.33 2.50
C LEU A 115 -11.44 -15.88 2.10
N CYS A 116 -12.41 -15.02 1.80
CA CYS A 116 -13.72 -15.43 1.32
C CYS A 116 -13.64 -16.18 -0.01
N SER A 117 -12.82 -15.70 -0.95
CA SER A 117 -12.61 -16.38 -2.24
C SER A 117 -11.98 -17.77 -2.08
N ILE A 118 -11.11 -17.94 -1.09
CA ILE A 118 -10.50 -19.22 -0.74
C ILE A 118 -11.57 -20.16 -0.17
N LEU A 119 -12.39 -19.68 0.77
CA LEU A 119 -13.47 -20.48 1.37
C LEU A 119 -14.51 -20.93 0.34
N LEU A 120 -14.78 -20.10 -0.68
CA LEU A 120 -15.71 -20.40 -1.77
C LEU A 120 -15.07 -21.22 -2.91
N GLN A 121 -13.79 -21.54 -2.84
CA GLN A 121 -13.02 -22.19 -3.92
C GLN A 121 -13.04 -21.40 -5.26
N GLU A 122 -13.29 -20.08 -5.20
CA GLU A 122 -13.34 -19.18 -6.36
C GLU A 122 -12.08 -18.30 -6.46
N TYR A 123 -10.91 -18.94 -6.39
CA TYR A 123 -9.60 -18.29 -6.30
C TYR A 123 -9.32 -17.29 -7.43
N THR A 124 -9.77 -17.58 -8.66
CA THR A 124 -9.58 -16.70 -9.83
C THR A 124 -10.30 -15.36 -9.65
N LYS A 125 -11.51 -15.37 -9.09
CA LYS A 125 -12.27 -14.14 -8.80
C LYS A 125 -11.65 -13.37 -7.65
N GLY A 126 -11.23 -14.07 -6.59
CA GLY A 126 -10.51 -13.48 -5.46
C GLY A 126 -9.25 -12.75 -5.87
N TYR A 127 -8.45 -13.38 -6.74
CA TYR A 127 -7.23 -12.79 -7.24
C TYR A 127 -7.47 -11.58 -8.15
N ALA A 128 -8.43 -11.67 -9.08
CA ALA A 128 -8.79 -10.54 -9.95
C ALA A 128 -9.25 -9.32 -9.15
N LEU A 129 -10.06 -9.56 -8.12
CA LEU A 129 -10.52 -8.53 -7.20
C LEU A 129 -9.36 -7.96 -6.37
N ALA A 130 -8.44 -8.80 -5.90
CA ALA A 130 -7.28 -8.35 -5.16
C ALA A 130 -6.35 -7.46 -6.01
N GLN A 131 -6.19 -7.80 -7.29
CA GLN A 131 -5.47 -6.97 -8.26
C GLN A 131 -6.15 -5.62 -8.49
N TYR A 132 -7.48 -5.58 -8.54
CA TYR A 132 -8.24 -4.34 -8.68
C TYR A 132 -8.08 -3.42 -7.47
N PHE A 133 -8.22 -3.96 -6.26
CA PHE A 133 -7.99 -3.21 -5.02
C PHE A 133 -6.54 -2.74 -4.91
N LYS A 134 -5.58 -3.60 -5.21
CA LYS A 134 -4.15 -3.26 -5.29
C LYS A 134 -3.95 -2.06 -6.21
N LYS A 135 -4.58 -2.04 -7.39
CA LYS A 135 -4.50 -0.90 -8.32
C LYS A 135 -5.05 0.38 -7.67
N ILE A 136 -6.27 0.36 -7.13
CA ILE A 136 -6.88 1.55 -6.48
C ILE A 136 -6.01 2.12 -5.37
N TYR A 137 -5.50 1.28 -4.48
CA TYR A 137 -4.69 1.71 -3.33
C TYR A 137 -3.30 2.18 -3.71
N GLN A 138 -2.82 1.81 -4.89
CA GLN A 138 -1.52 2.20 -5.41
C GLN A 138 -1.58 3.41 -6.33
N GLU A 139 -2.77 3.77 -6.83
CA GLU A 139 -2.95 4.99 -7.61
C GLU A 139 -2.87 6.22 -6.69
N PRO A 140 -2.27 7.33 -7.15
CA PRO A 140 -2.13 8.54 -6.35
C PRO A 140 -3.48 9.19 -6.03
N TYR A 141 -4.57 8.83 -6.72
CA TYR A 141 -5.88 9.45 -6.59
C TYR A 141 -6.41 9.43 -5.16
N ALA A 142 -6.33 8.30 -4.46
CA ALA A 142 -6.81 8.19 -3.08
C ALA A 142 -6.01 9.13 -2.14
N SER A 143 -4.69 9.21 -2.33
CA SER A 143 -3.82 10.11 -1.58
C SER A 143 -4.12 11.58 -1.87
N LEU A 144 -4.34 11.94 -3.15
CA LEU A 144 -4.67 13.30 -3.57
C LEU A 144 -6.03 13.76 -3.03
N LEU A 145 -7.04 12.88 -3.03
CA LEU A 145 -8.37 13.17 -2.47
C LEU A 145 -8.29 13.42 -0.96
N LEU A 146 -7.54 12.59 -0.22
CA LEU A 146 -7.31 12.80 1.21
C LEU A 146 -6.58 14.12 1.49
N LEU A 147 -5.51 14.41 0.75
CA LEU A 147 -4.79 15.68 0.89
C LEU A 147 -5.69 16.90 0.59
N GLY A 148 -6.49 16.83 -0.48
CA GLY A 148 -7.43 17.90 -0.85
C GLY A 148 -8.51 18.12 0.21
N SER A 149 -9.12 17.06 0.73
CA SER A 149 -10.13 17.14 1.79
C SER A 149 -9.59 17.73 3.09
N PHE A 150 -8.38 17.35 3.51
CA PHE A 150 -7.76 17.94 4.71
C PHE A 150 -7.36 19.40 4.51
N TYR A 151 -6.90 19.75 3.31
CA TYR A 151 -6.62 21.15 2.97
C TYR A 151 -7.90 22.00 3.06
N TRP A 152 -9.02 21.49 2.52
CA TRP A 152 -10.32 22.16 2.59
C TRP A 152 -10.84 22.33 4.02
N ASP A 153 -10.80 21.28 4.86
CA ASP A 153 -11.18 21.37 6.29
C ASP A 153 -10.34 22.42 7.03
N ARG A 154 -9.02 22.43 6.79
CA ARG A 154 -8.13 23.42 7.41
C ARG A 154 -8.49 24.86 6.99
N LYS A 155 -8.75 25.09 5.70
CA LYS A 155 -9.12 26.41 5.16
C LYS A 155 -10.45 26.90 5.72
N ASN A 156 -11.46 26.03 5.81
CA ASN A 156 -12.76 26.42 6.34
C ASN A 156 -12.73 26.71 7.84
N ARG A 157 -11.86 26.04 8.61
CA ARG A 157 -11.69 26.35 10.03
C ARG A 157 -10.99 27.69 10.27
N SER A 158 -10.03 28.08 9.43
CA SER A 158 -9.38 29.39 9.59
C SER A 158 -10.35 30.54 9.28
N LEU A 159 -11.17 30.39 8.24
CA LEU A 159 -12.20 31.39 7.89
C LEU A 159 -13.24 31.57 9.00
N LYS A 160 -13.62 30.49 9.70
CA LYS A 160 -14.55 30.57 10.85
C LYS A 160 -13.95 31.19 12.11
N SER A 161 -12.62 31.26 12.25
CA SER A 161 -11.97 31.91 13.40
C SER A 161 -11.73 33.41 13.20
N GLU A 162 -11.92 33.91 11.97
CA GLU A 162 -11.75 35.32 11.61
C GLU A 162 -13.08 36.11 11.61
N ILE A 163 -14.21 35.43 11.81
CA ILE A 163 -15.57 35.98 11.96
C ILE A 163 -15.95 35.90 13.43
#